data_AF-A0A0C9WN01-F1
#
_entry.id   AF-A0A0C9WN01-F1
#
_cell.length_a   1.000
_cell.length_b   1.000
_cell.length_c   1.000
_cell.angle_alpha   90.00
_cell.angle_beta   90.00
_cell.angle_gamma   90.00
#
_symmetry.space_group_name_H-M   'P 1'
#
loop_
_entity.id
_entity.type
_entity.pdbx_description
1 polymer ?
#
loop_
_entity_poly.entity_id
_entity_poly.type
_entity_poly.pdbx_seq_one_letter_code
_entity_poly.pdbx_strand_id
1 'polypeptide(L)'
;MASHWTCSCPEPQEEERKELNKVIAQDELKKLLDGAGKLLGVHPDQFDNSIRHKHIKKLLQGAFPKRGVTNIPLAVKRRTDNPDYVTWSGSNTVLGEQVKKIKLHTETRVTELLFDVDARKIGGAIVLDLNNHKKIFVRAKVFVIACGAIGTPQILWNSSISTPSALGCYLSEQSMAFCQDFVEYLHRLF
;
A
#
# COMPACT_ATOMS: atom_id res chain seq x y z
N MET A 1 1.72 1.27 8.00
CA MET A 1 2.34 2.28 7.13
C MET A 1 1.36 3.32 6.57
N ALA A 2 0.08 2.99 6.34
CA ALA A 2 -0.87 3.93 5.72
C ALA A 2 -1.17 5.24 6.49
N SER A 3 -0.70 5.38 7.74
CA SER A 3 -0.81 6.65 8.50
C SER A 3 0.25 7.69 8.13
N HIS A 4 1.32 7.31 7.43
CA HIS A 4 2.47 8.20 7.16
C HIS A 4 3.18 7.91 5.83
N TRP A 5 2.62 7.06 4.97
CA TRP A 5 3.11 6.84 3.61
C TRP A 5 2.91 8.07 2.70
N THR A 6 3.67 8.13 1.60
CA THR A 6 3.66 9.26 0.65
C THR A 6 2.55 9.21 -0.39
N CYS A 7 1.68 8.18 -0.34
CA CYS A 7 0.50 8.01 -1.20
C CYS A 7 0.78 7.84 -2.71
N SER A 8 2.02 7.50 -3.11
CA SER A 8 2.33 7.16 -4.50
C SER A 8 1.66 5.84 -4.91
N CYS A 9 0.90 5.84 -6.00
CA CYS A 9 0.14 4.70 -6.49
C CYS A 9 0.34 4.46 -7.99
N PRO A 10 1.59 4.30 -8.48
CA PRO A 10 1.84 3.97 -9.87
C PRO A 10 1.32 2.58 -10.17
N GLU A 11 0.82 2.41 -11.39
CA GLU A 11 0.60 1.08 -11.91
C GLU A 11 1.95 0.45 -12.31
N PRO A 12 2.17 -0.86 -12.07
CA PRO A 12 3.38 -1.53 -12.52
C PRO A 12 3.55 -1.43 -14.04
N GLN A 13 4.78 -1.31 -14.53
CA GLN A 13 5.06 -1.31 -15.97
C GLN A 13 4.92 -2.71 -16.56
N GLU A 14 4.92 -2.82 -17.89
CA GLU A 14 4.75 -4.10 -18.59
C GLU A 14 5.74 -5.17 -18.12
N GLU A 15 7.00 -4.81 -17.92
CA GLU A 15 8.04 -5.72 -17.46
C GLU A 15 7.79 -6.24 -16.04
N GLU A 16 7.36 -5.36 -15.12
CA GLU A 16 6.99 -5.71 -13.75
C GLU A 16 5.72 -6.59 -13.70
N ARG A 17 4.84 -6.47 -14.70
CA ARG A 17 3.64 -7.30 -14.83
C ARG A 17 3.90 -8.66 -15.44
N LYS A 18 5.05 -8.93 -16.08
CA LYS A 18 5.31 -10.21 -16.78
C LYS A 18 5.04 -11.42 -15.89
N GLU A 19 5.52 -11.40 -14.65
CA GLU A 19 5.31 -12.51 -13.71
C GLU A 19 3.87 -12.54 -13.16
N LEU A 20 3.26 -11.38 -12.92
CA LEU A 20 1.86 -11.29 -12.48
C LEU A 20 0.89 -11.83 -13.54
N ASN A 21 1.16 -11.53 -14.81
CA ASN A 21 0.34 -11.95 -15.94
C ASN A 21 0.41 -13.47 -16.21
N LYS A 22 1.35 -14.21 -15.59
CA LYS A 22 1.37 -15.67 -15.62
C LYS A 22 0.29 -16.29 -14.72
N VAL A 23 -0.23 -15.53 -13.75
CA VAL A 23 -1.14 -16.01 -12.70
C VAL A 23 -2.47 -15.26 -12.65
N ILE A 24 -2.54 -14.03 -13.14
CA ILE A 24 -3.76 -13.22 -13.23
C ILE A 24 -3.90 -12.74 -14.68
N ALA A 25 -5.10 -12.87 -15.25
CA ALA A 25 -5.37 -12.38 -16.60
C ALA A 25 -5.20 -10.85 -16.69
N GLN A 26 -4.74 -10.33 -17.82
CA GLN A 26 -4.40 -8.89 -17.93
C GLN A 26 -5.60 -7.96 -17.69
N ASP A 27 -6.77 -8.34 -18.20
CA ASP A 27 -8.03 -7.62 -18.02
C ASP A 27 -8.51 -7.67 -16.56
N GLU A 28 -8.34 -8.81 -15.90
CA GLU A 28 -8.60 -8.96 -14.46
C GLU A 28 -7.65 -8.10 -13.63
N LEU A 29 -6.34 -8.16 -13.90
CA LEU A 29 -5.34 -7.33 -13.20
C LEU A 29 -5.68 -5.84 -13.35
N LYS A 30 -6.03 -5.41 -14.57
CA LYS A 30 -6.46 -4.03 -14.80
C LYS A 30 -7.69 -3.68 -13.96
N LYS A 31 -8.72 -4.53 -13.94
CA LYS A 31 -9.93 -4.31 -13.14
C LYS A 31 -9.63 -4.21 -11.64
N LEU A 32 -8.71 -5.03 -11.14
CA LEU A 32 -8.27 -4.99 -9.74
C LEU A 32 -7.53 -3.69 -9.41
N LEU A 33 -6.59 -3.26 -10.26
CA LEU A 33 -5.85 -2.01 -10.09
C LEU A 33 -6.78 -0.79 -10.18
N ASP A 34 -7.71 -0.76 -11.14
CA ASP A 34 -8.74 0.28 -11.26
C ASP A 34 -9.62 0.34 -9.99
N GLY A 35 -10.01 -0.83 -9.46
CA GLY A 35 -10.79 -0.94 -8.23
C GLY A 35 -10.02 -0.43 -7.00
N ALA A 36 -8.74 -0.80 -6.87
CA ALA A 36 -7.87 -0.32 -5.80
C ALA A 36 -7.66 1.20 -5.89
N GLY A 37 -7.43 1.74 -7.09
CA GLY A 37 -7.31 3.17 -7.32
C GLY A 37 -8.55 3.96 -6.89
N LYS A 38 -9.75 3.41 -7.15
CA LYS A 38 -11.02 3.99 -6.68
C LYS A 38 -11.14 3.96 -5.16
N LEU A 39 -10.80 2.85 -4.51
CA LEU A 39 -10.86 2.73 -3.04
C LEU A 39 -9.89 3.70 -2.34
N LEU A 40 -8.71 3.90 -2.93
CA LEU A 40 -7.69 4.80 -2.39
C LEU A 40 -7.93 6.28 -2.75
N GLY A 41 -8.78 6.57 -3.74
CA GLY A 41 -8.95 7.92 -4.27
C GLY A 41 -7.69 8.40 -4.98
N VAL A 42 -7.20 7.62 -5.94
CA VAL A 42 -5.99 7.94 -6.70
C VAL A 42 -6.30 8.97 -7.79
N HIS A 43 -5.51 10.03 -7.81
CA HIS A 43 -5.66 11.17 -8.70
C HIS A 43 -4.29 11.61 -9.24
N PRO A 44 -4.12 11.79 -10.56
CA PRO A 44 -2.87 12.27 -11.15
C PRO A 44 -2.76 13.80 -11.21
N ASP A 45 -3.83 14.54 -10.91
CA ASP A 45 -4.02 15.96 -11.26
C ASP A 45 -3.95 16.93 -10.06
N GLN A 46 -3.81 16.40 -8.84
CA GLN A 46 -3.97 17.19 -7.61
C GLN A 46 -2.92 18.29 -7.40
N PHE A 47 -1.85 18.28 -8.19
CA PHE A 47 -0.78 19.28 -8.18
C PHE A 47 -0.65 20.06 -9.49
N ASP A 48 -1.62 19.93 -10.40
CA ASP A 48 -1.58 20.59 -11.71
C ASP A 48 -1.54 22.11 -11.61
N ASN A 49 -1.97 22.72 -10.52
CA ASN A 49 -1.89 24.18 -10.32
C ASN A 49 -0.57 24.65 -9.69
N SER A 50 0.34 23.75 -9.29
CA SER A 50 1.63 24.13 -8.71
C SER A 50 2.59 24.64 -9.79
N ILE A 51 3.07 25.88 -9.62
CA ILE A 51 4.07 26.50 -10.51
C ILE A 51 5.34 25.66 -10.58
N ARG A 52 5.84 25.20 -9.42
CA ARG A 52 7.05 24.35 -9.33
C ARG A 52 6.84 23.03 -10.07
N HIS A 53 5.68 22.40 -9.90
CA HIS A 53 5.34 21.15 -10.57
C HIS A 53 5.35 21.33 -12.10
N LYS A 54 4.64 22.35 -12.62
CA LYS A 54 4.61 22.66 -14.05
C LYS A 54 6.00 22.94 -14.62
N HIS A 55 6.81 23.72 -13.91
CA HIS A 55 8.15 24.11 -14.35
C HIS A 55 9.07 22.89 -14.50
N ILE A 56 9.19 22.07 -13.45
CA ILE A 56 10.04 20.88 -13.47
C ILE A 56 9.56 19.86 -14.50
N LYS A 57 8.25 19.60 -14.56
CA LYS A 57 7.66 18.68 -15.56
C LYS A 57 8.00 19.12 -16.99
N LYS A 58 7.86 20.41 -17.30
CA LYS A 58 8.18 20.97 -18.62
C LYS A 58 9.67 20.82 -18.96
N LEU A 59 10.57 21.12 -18.02
CA LEU A 59 12.01 20.96 -18.23
C LEU A 59 12.38 19.51 -18.54
N LEU A 60 11.87 18.56 -17.74
CA LEU A 60 12.16 17.14 -17.92
C LEU A 60 11.55 16.59 -19.23
N GLN A 61 10.33 17.00 -19.60
CA GLN A 61 9.73 16.62 -20.88
C GLN A 61 10.52 17.16 -22.08
N GLY A 62 11.06 18.38 -21.98
CA GLY A 62 11.90 18.97 -23.02
C GLY A 62 13.27 18.29 -23.15
N ALA A 63 13.92 17.98 -22.03
CA ALA A 63 15.22 17.31 -22.01
C ALA A 63 15.12 15.82 -22.40
N PHE A 64 14.00 15.16 -22.07
CA PHE A 64 13.81 13.72 -22.24
C PHE A 64 12.49 13.37 -22.94
N PRO A 65 12.28 13.80 -24.20
CA PRO A 65 10.98 13.68 -24.88
C PRO A 65 10.50 12.23 -25.07
N LYS A 66 11.42 11.25 -25.09
CA LYS A 66 11.10 9.82 -25.27
C LYS A 66 10.85 9.07 -23.96
N ARG A 67 11.00 9.71 -22.79
CA ARG A 67 10.91 9.05 -21.48
C ARG A 67 9.52 9.07 -20.84
N GLY A 68 8.54 9.76 -21.46
CA GLY A 68 7.15 9.73 -21.00
C GLY A 68 6.93 10.34 -19.61
N VAL A 69 7.58 11.47 -19.31
CA VAL A 69 7.46 12.14 -18.01
C VAL A 69 6.02 12.62 -17.78
N THR A 70 5.36 12.09 -16.75
CA THR A 70 3.98 12.36 -16.37
C THR A 70 3.85 12.72 -14.89
N ASN A 71 2.63 12.99 -14.42
CA ASN A 71 2.39 13.22 -13.00
C ASN A 71 2.45 11.89 -12.24
N ILE A 72 2.93 11.94 -11.02
CA ILE A 72 2.82 10.80 -10.11
C ILE A 72 1.34 10.63 -9.75
N PRO A 73 0.72 9.47 -9.97
CA PRO A 73 -0.62 9.19 -9.46
C PRO A 73 -0.57 9.09 -7.94
N LEU A 74 -1.35 9.93 -7.25
CA LEU A 74 -1.32 10.04 -5.80
C LEU A 74 -2.70 9.74 -5.20
N ALA A 75 -2.74 8.94 -4.13
CA ALA A 75 -3.91 8.75 -3.28
C ALA A 75 -4.10 9.97 -2.36
N VAL A 76 -4.64 11.06 -2.93
CA VAL A 76 -4.75 12.35 -2.26
C VAL A 76 -5.91 13.14 -2.87
N LYS A 77 -6.56 13.97 -2.05
CA LYS A 77 -7.58 14.89 -2.53
C LYS A 77 -7.27 16.31 -2.07
N ARG A 78 -7.17 17.25 -3.01
CA ARG A 78 -7.08 18.67 -2.68
C ARG A 78 -8.39 19.14 -2.05
N ARG A 79 -8.28 19.90 -0.98
CA ARG A 79 -9.44 20.44 -0.27
C ARG A 79 -10.11 21.52 -1.10
N THR A 80 -11.44 21.49 -1.15
CA THR A 80 -12.25 22.48 -1.88
C THR A 80 -12.53 23.72 -1.04
N ASP A 81 -12.49 23.59 0.28
CA ASP A 81 -12.71 24.68 1.24
C ASP A 81 -11.43 25.49 1.49
N ASN A 82 -10.26 24.86 1.39
CA ASN A 82 -8.98 25.56 1.34
C ASN A 82 -7.99 24.83 0.41
N PRO A 83 -7.71 25.36 -0.79
CA PRO A 83 -6.88 24.71 -1.78
C PRO A 83 -5.39 24.67 -1.41
N ASP A 84 -4.93 25.33 -0.34
CA ASP A 84 -3.55 25.20 0.14
C ASP A 84 -3.32 23.84 0.83
N TYR A 85 -4.38 23.18 1.26
CA TYR A 85 -4.33 21.91 1.95
C TYR A 85 -4.78 20.74 1.07
N VAL A 86 -4.26 19.56 1.43
CA VAL A 86 -4.66 18.29 0.84
C VAL A 86 -5.02 17.30 1.94
N THR A 87 -5.92 16.38 1.64
CA THR A 87 -6.24 15.22 2.47
C THR A 87 -5.57 14.01 1.86
N TRP A 88 -4.54 13.49 2.54
CA TRP A 88 -3.85 12.27 2.15
C TRP A 88 -4.69 11.04 2.50
N SER A 89 -4.70 10.05 1.61
CA SER A 89 -5.44 8.82 1.86
C SER A 89 -4.73 7.92 2.84
N GLY A 90 -5.49 7.16 3.62
CA GLY A 90 -4.98 6.15 4.54
C GLY A 90 -5.94 4.99 4.70
N SER A 91 -5.73 4.15 5.72
CA SER A 91 -6.66 3.04 6.02
C SER A 91 -8.09 3.53 6.29
N ASN A 92 -8.25 4.73 6.84
CA ASN A 92 -9.53 5.37 7.04
C ASN A 92 -10.26 5.67 5.71
N THR A 93 -9.54 5.99 4.64
CA THR A 93 -10.13 6.22 3.31
C THR A 93 -10.74 4.94 2.75
N VAL A 94 -10.00 3.83 2.83
CA VAL A 94 -10.44 2.53 2.28
C VAL A 94 -11.58 1.93 3.10
N LEU A 95 -11.46 1.95 4.44
CA LEU A 95 -12.50 1.39 5.32
C LEU A 95 -13.76 2.28 5.35
N GLY A 96 -13.58 3.60 5.31
CA GLY A 96 -14.67 4.58 5.38
C GLY A 96 -15.68 4.22 6.47
N GLU A 97 -16.96 4.23 6.11
CA GLU A 97 -18.07 3.90 7.01
C GLU A 97 -18.11 2.42 7.45
N GLN A 98 -17.40 1.51 6.78
CA GLN A 98 -17.35 0.10 7.20
C GLN A 98 -16.66 -0.06 8.55
N VAL A 99 -15.86 0.93 8.98
CA VAL A 99 -15.24 0.93 10.32
C VAL A 99 -16.29 0.80 11.45
N LYS A 100 -17.53 1.27 11.22
CA LYS A 100 -18.63 1.18 12.20
C LYS A 100 -19.17 -0.25 12.37
N LYS A 101 -18.87 -1.15 11.44
CA LYS A 101 -19.32 -2.55 11.44
C LYS A 101 -18.27 -3.52 11.95
N ILE A 102 -17.07 -3.04 12.26
CA ILE A 102 -15.96 -3.87 12.74
C ILE A 102 -15.65 -3.54 14.20
N LYS A 103 -15.27 -4.56 14.96
CA LYS A 103 -14.70 -4.38 16.28
C LYS A 103 -13.19 -4.33 16.15
N LEU A 104 -12.60 -3.16 16.40
CA LEU A 104 -11.15 -3.00 16.42
C LEU A 104 -10.61 -3.27 17.82
N HIS A 105 -9.75 -4.26 17.94
CA HIS A 105 -8.98 -4.52 19.15
C HIS A 105 -7.58 -3.95 18.95
N THR A 106 -7.31 -2.80 19.57
CA THR A 106 -5.97 -2.19 19.62
C THR A 106 -5.14 -2.85 20.72
N GLU A 107 -3.82 -2.70 20.65
CA GLU A 107 -2.89 -3.22 21.69
C GLU A 107 -3.05 -4.73 21.92
N THR A 108 -3.49 -5.45 20.88
CA THR A 108 -3.57 -6.91 20.88
C THR A 108 -2.65 -7.47 19.82
N ARG A 109 -1.81 -8.43 20.19
CA ARG A 109 -0.88 -9.10 19.29
C ARG A 109 -1.36 -10.51 19.00
N VAL A 110 -1.67 -10.81 17.73
CA VAL A 110 -1.87 -12.20 17.28
C VAL A 110 -0.54 -12.93 17.40
N THR A 111 -0.50 -14.03 18.15
CA THR A 111 0.72 -14.81 18.35
C THR A 111 0.74 -16.07 17.48
N GLU A 112 -0.40 -16.74 17.35
CA GLU A 112 -0.45 -18.05 16.68
C GLU A 112 -1.85 -18.33 16.12
N LEU A 113 -1.91 -19.05 15.01
CA LEU A 113 -3.10 -19.67 14.46
C LEU A 113 -3.12 -21.15 14.84
N LEU A 114 -4.28 -21.63 15.26
CA LEU A 114 -4.46 -23.01 15.69
C LEU A 114 -5.16 -23.80 14.59
N PHE A 115 -4.49 -24.86 14.13
CA PHE A 115 -5.02 -25.77 13.14
C PHE A 115 -5.93 -26.81 13.81
N ASP A 116 -7.16 -26.89 13.33
CA ASP A 116 -8.10 -27.95 13.65
C ASP A 116 -7.82 -29.12 12.72
N VAL A 117 -7.24 -30.18 13.28
CA VAL A 117 -6.78 -31.37 12.53
C VAL A 117 -7.97 -32.10 11.90
N ASP A 118 -9.06 -32.26 12.63
CA ASP A 118 -10.25 -33.00 12.19
C ASP A 118 -10.95 -32.26 11.06
N ALA A 119 -11.12 -30.94 11.20
CA ALA A 119 -11.76 -30.11 10.20
C ALA A 119 -10.82 -29.64 9.08
N ARG A 120 -9.52 -29.99 9.15
CA ARG A 120 -8.45 -29.59 8.21
C ARG A 120 -8.44 -28.09 7.88
N LYS A 121 -8.62 -27.24 8.89
CA LYS A 121 -8.72 -25.78 8.73
C LYS A 121 -8.20 -25.04 9.95
N ILE A 122 -8.04 -23.72 9.84
CA ILE A 122 -7.77 -22.90 11.02
C ILE A 122 -9.03 -22.84 11.90
N GLY A 123 -8.92 -23.33 13.13
CA GLY A 123 -10.01 -23.39 14.10
C GLY A 123 -10.04 -22.19 15.06
N GLY A 124 -8.91 -21.51 15.22
CA GLY A 124 -8.78 -20.38 16.15
C GLY A 124 -7.49 -19.60 15.98
N ALA A 125 -7.39 -18.49 16.71
CA ALA A 125 -6.17 -17.71 16.88
C ALA A 125 -5.94 -17.43 18.36
N ILE A 126 -4.68 -17.48 18.79
CA ILE A 126 -4.25 -16.99 20.10
C ILE A 126 -3.82 -15.53 19.93
N VAL A 127 -4.43 -14.69 20.76
CA VAL A 127 -4.17 -13.25 20.82
C VAL A 127 -3.67 -12.90 22.22
N LEU A 128 -2.60 -12.14 22.30
CA LEU A 128 -2.10 -11.58 23.54
C LEU A 128 -2.61 -10.16 23.71
N ASP A 129 -3.37 -9.90 24.76
CA ASP A 129 -3.69 -8.55 25.22
C ASP A 129 -2.43 -7.94 25.86
N LEU A 130 -1.92 -6.85 25.31
CA LEU A 130 -0.67 -6.24 25.78
C LEU A 130 -0.86 -5.39 27.03
N ASN A 131 -2.09 -4.99 27.37
CA ASN A 131 -2.34 -4.19 28.57
C ASN A 131 -2.22 -5.01 29.86
N ASN A 132 -2.56 -6.30 29.79
CA ASN A 132 -2.63 -7.19 30.97
C ASN A 132 -1.92 -8.54 30.76
N HIS A 133 -1.28 -8.74 29.61
CA HIS A 133 -0.56 -9.96 29.21
C HIS A 133 -1.41 -11.25 29.21
N LYS A 134 -2.74 -11.15 29.11
CA LYS A 134 -3.61 -12.33 29.02
C LYS A 134 -3.68 -12.86 27.60
N LYS A 135 -3.60 -14.19 27.48
CA LYS A 135 -3.88 -14.91 26.24
C LYS A 135 -5.38 -15.10 26.07
N ILE A 136 -5.89 -14.78 24.89
CA ILE A 136 -7.29 -14.86 24.50
C ILE A 136 -7.38 -15.78 23.29
N PHE A 137 -8.28 -16.77 23.36
CA PHE A 137 -8.62 -17.60 22.21
C PHE A 137 -9.74 -16.94 21.41
N VAL A 138 -9.52 -16.74 20.11
CA VAL A 138 -10.48 -16.15 19.17
C VAL A 138 -10.90 -17.19 18.15
N ARG A 139 -12.21 -17.46 18.08
CA ARG A 139 -12.81 -18.34 17.06
C ARG A 139 -13.49 -17.51 15.99
N ALA A 140 -13.25 -17.84 14.72
CA ALA A 140 -13.88 -17.19 13.57
C ALA A 140 -14.17 -18.20 12.47
N LYS A 141 -15.00 -17.81 11.49
CA LYS A 141 -15.24 -18.62 10.29
C LYS A 141 -14.12 -18.48 9.26
N VAL A 142 -13.49 -17.31 9.21
CA VAL A 142 -12.44 -16.94 8.26
C VAL A 142 -11.38 -16.16 9.01
N PHE A 143 -10.11 -16.42 8.68
CA PHE A 143 -8.95 -15.71 9.21
C PHE A 143 -8.21 -15.03 8.05
N VAL A 144 -7.92 -13.74 8.21
CA VAL A 144 -7.13 -12.96 7.24
C VAL A 144 -5.94 -12.38 7.98
N ILE A 145 -4.72 -12.69 7.53
CA ILE A 145 -3.48 -12.19 8.12
C ILE A 145 -2.91 -11.10 7.21
N ALA A 146 -3.11 -9.85 7.62
CA ALA A 146 -2.67 -8.66 6.89
C ALA A 146 -1.62 -7.86 7.71
N CYS A 147 -0.62 -8.56 8.27
CA CYS A 147 0.38 -8.00 9.18
C CYS A 147 1.65 -7.50 8.47
N GLY A 148 1.54 -7.14 7.19
CA GLY A 148 2.65 -6.68 6.35
C GLY A 148 3.64 -7.79 5.96
N ALA A 149 4.63 -7.44 5.15
CA ALA A 149 5.58 -8.39 4.55
C ALA A 149 6.46 -9.12 5.58
N ILE A 150 6.62 -8.58 6.79
CA ILE A 150 7.42 -9.20 7.87
C ILE A 150 6.52 -9.88 8.93
N GLY A 151 5.47 -9.20 9.38
CA GLY A 151 4.60 -9.72 10.44
C GLY A 151 3.76 -10.92 9.98
N THR A 152 3.31 -10.93 8.73
CA THR A 152 2.55 -12.07 8.19
C THR A 152 3.36 -13.36 8.20
N PRO A 153 4.56 -13.45 7.58
CA PRO A 153 5.34 -14.69 7.63
C PRO A 153 5.78 -15.06 9.05
N GLN A 154 6.03 -14.09 9.93
CA GLN A 154 6.34 -14.38 11.34
C GLN A 154 5.20 -15.13 12.05
N ILE A 155 3.95 -14.68 11.88
CA ILE A 155 2.78 -15.35 12.47
C ILE A 155 2.59 -16.73 11.85
N LEU A 156 2.69 -16.85 10.52
CA LEU A 156 2.52 -18.13 9.82
C LEU A 156 3.57 -19.16 10.26
N TRP A 157 4.83 -18.75 10.33
CA TRP A 157 5.93 -19.59 10.82
C TRP A 157 5.69 -20.02 12.27
N ASN A 158 5.33 -19.08 13.15
CA ASN A 158 5.06 -19.40 14.56
C ASN A 158 3.85 -20.34 14.72
N SER A 159 2.93 -20.33 13.74
CA SER A 159 1.76 -21.22 13.69
C SER A 159 2.06 -22.56 13.03
N SER A 160 3.32 -22.86 12.73
CA SER A 160 3.74 -24.07 12.00
C SER A 160 3.06 -24.22 10.63
N ILE A 161 2.63 -23.11 10.02
CA ILE A 161 2.12 -23.03 8.65
C ILE A 161 3.32 -22.69 7.75
N SER A 162 4.19 -23.68 7.54
CA SER A 162 5.41 -23.56 6.72
C SER A 162 5.28 -24.23 5.34
N THR A 163 4.12 -24.82 5.03
CA THR A 163 3.76 -25.30 3.69
C THR A 163 3.02 -24.19 2.96
N PRO A 164 3.60 -23.55 1.93
CA PRO A 164 4.68 -24.05 1.06
C PRO A 164 6.10 -23.65 1.49
N SER A 165 7.10 -24.42 1.02
CA SER A 165 8.54 -24.24 1.27
C SER A 165 9.13 -22.88 0.86
N ALA A 166 8.32 -22.01 0.24
CA ALA A 166 8.69 -20.68 -0.18
C ALA A 166 8.43 -19.59 0.89
N LEU A 167 7.82 -19.92 2.04
CA LEU A 167 7.54 -18.93 3.09
C LEU A 167 8.85 -18.31 3.61
N GLY A 168 9.01 -17.00 3.44
CA GLY A 168 10.24 -16.29 3.82
C GLY A 168 11.38 -16.38 2.79
N CYS A 169 11.16 -17.02 1.65
CA CYS A 169 12.09 -17.06 0.52
C CYS A 169 11.70 -16.02 -0.55
N TYR A 170 12.63 -15.74 -1.47
CA TYR A 170 12.42 -14.85 -2.62
C TYR A 170 11.95 -13.44 -2.24
N LEU A 171 12.42 -12.94 -1.09
CA LEU A 171 12.17 -11.57 -0.67
C LEU A 171 12.85 -10.60 -1.63
N SER A 172 12.15 -9.55 -1.99
CA SER A 172 12.65 -8.45 -2.80
C SER A 172 12.49 -7.12 -2.05
N GLU A 173 13.49 -6.26 -2.20
CA GLU A 173 13.47 -4.87 -1.74
C GLU A 173 14.12 -4.01 -2.82
N GLN A 174 13.72 -2.74 -2.90
CA GLN A 174 14.20 -1.81 -3.91
C GLN A 174 15.47 -1.10 -3.42
N SER A 175 16.53 -1.13 -4.24
CA SER A 175 17.66 -0.23 -4.05
C SER A 175 17.20 1.21 -4.22
N MET A 176 17.48 2.06 -3.22
CA MET A 176 17.06 3.46 -3.22
C MET A 176 18.27 4.38 -3.22
N ALA A 177 18.27 5.34 -4.15
CA ALA A 177 19.20 6.47 -4.16
C ALA A 177 18.40 7.77 -3.94
N PHE A 178 19.02 8.73 -3.25
CA PHE A 178 18.37 9.99 -2.87
C PHE A 178 19.36 11.16 -2.95
N CYS A 179 18.89 12.27 -3.52
CA CYS A 179 19.54 13.58 -3.46
C CYS A 179 18.47 14.69 -3.45
N GLN A 180 18.90 15.91 -3.20
CA GLN A 180 18.08 17.12 -3.33
C GLN A 180 18.85 18.14 -4.17
N ASP A 181 18.15 18.85 -5.04
CA ASP A 181 18.75 19.82 -5.95
C ASP A 181 18.22 21.24 -5.69
N PHE A 182 19.03 22.23 -6.04
CA PHE A 182 18.63 23.63 -6.09
C PHE A 182 18.34 24.03 -7.53
N VAL A 183 17.19 24.65 -7.78
CA VAL A 183 16.81 25.13 -9.10
C VAL A 183 17.28 26.57 -9.23
N GLU A 184 18.30 26.80 -10.04
CA GLU A 184 18.79 28.14 -10.34
C GLU A 184 17.93 28.82 -11.41
N TYR A 185 17.29 29.94 -11.05
CA TYR A 185 16.55 30.76 -12.00
C TYR A 185 17.52 31.75 -12.65
N LEU A 186 18.12 31.35 -13.79
CA LEU A 186 18.81 32.30 -14.65
C LEU A 186 17.77 33.27 -15.23
N HIS A 187 17.61 34.43 -14.59
CA HIS A 187 17.04 35.60 -15.25
C HIS A 187 17.93 35.90 -16.46
N ARG A 188 17.50 35.47 -17.65
CA ARG A 188 18.03 36.04 -18.90
C ARG A 188 17.60 37.51 -18.91
N LEU A 189 18.45 38.36 -18.33
CA LEU A 189 18.48 39.78 -18.62
C LEU A 189 18.87 39.89 -20.09
N PHE A 190 17.87 40.18 -20.92
CA PHE A 190 18.06 40.78 -22.24
C PHE A 190 18.15 42.29 -22.06
#